data_AF-A0A0F9PUN8-F1
#
_entry.id   AF-A0A0F9PUN8-F1
#
_cell.length_a   1.000
_cell.length_b   1.000
_cell.length_c   1.000
_cell.angle_alpha   90.00
_cell.angle_beta   90.00
_cell.angle_gamma   90.00
#
_symmetry.space_group_name_H-M   'P 1'
#
loop_
_entity.id
_entity.type
_entity.pdbx_description
1 polymer ?
#
loop_
_entity_poly.entity_id
_entity_poly.type
_entity_poly.pdbx_seq_one_letter_code
_entity_poly.pdbx_strand_id
1 'polypeptide(L)'
;MLKYFPFSTEKDIYLECKVKFRVMASDGTIEDFETEAEAYVLFNQKRKIARTARIVGEKIPSCNIHKCYHDEGKSCVIIERYEKS
;
A
#
# COMPACT_ATOMS: atom_id res chain seq x y z
N MET A 1 -7.88 -26.25 48.82
CA MET A 1 -8.74 -25.85 47.68
C MET A 1 -8.32 -24.45 47.25
N LEU A 2 -7.44 -24.34 46.26
CA LEU A 2 -7.07 -23.05 45.65
C LEU A 2 -7.40 -23.16 44.16
N LYS A 3 -8.46 -22.45 43.75
CA LYS A 3 -8.88 -22.38 42.35
C LYS A 3 -7.96 -21.42 41.63
N TYR A 4 -7.03 -21.95 40.84
CA TYR A 4 -6.35 -21.19 39.79
C TYR A 4 -7.34 -20.96 38.66
N PHE A 5 -7.72 -19.70 38.42
CA PHE A 5 -8.38 -19.28 37.19
C PHE A 5 -7.30 -18.84 36.20
N PRO A 6 -7.23 -19.41 34.99
CA PRO A 6 -6.30 -18.98 33.96
C PRO A 6 -6.90 -17.87 33.09
N PHE A 7 -6.02 -17.06 32.51
CA PHE A 7 -6.22 -16.34 31.25
C PHE A 7 -7.29 -15.23 31.19
N SER A 8 -6.80 -13.99 31.20
CA SER A 8 -7.17 -13.04 30.15
C SER A 8 -5.94 -12.20 29.85
N THR A 9 -5.20 -12.62 28.83
CA THR A 9 -4.26 -11.75 28.14
C THR A 9 -5.04 -10.54 27.66
N GLU A 10 -4.67 -9.37 28.17
CA GLU A 10 -4.99 -8.04 27.64
C GLU A 10 -4.58 -7.98 26.16
N LYS A 11 -5.39 -8.58 25.28
CA LYS A 11 -5.47 -8.14 23.89
C LYS A 11 -6.27 -6.87 23.94
N ASP A 12 -5.60 -5.80 24.37
CA ASP A 12 -6.07 -4.45 24.17
C ASP A 12 -6.56 -4.35 22.73
N ILE A 13 -7.80 -3.90 22.65
CA ILE A 13 -8.61 -3.71 21.48
C ILE A 13 -7.97 -2.55 20.71
N TYR A 14 -6.82 -2.82 20.08
CA TYR A 14 -6.42 -2.07 18.91
C TYR A 14 -7.40 -2.51 17.84
N LEU A 15 -8.42 -1.68 17.64
CA LEU A 15 -9.07 -1.60 16.34
C LEU A 15 -7.94 -1.25 15.37
N GLU A 16 -7.22 -2.27 14.88
CA GLU A 16 -6.19 -2.10 13.87
C GLU A 16 -6.92 -1.49 12.67
N CYS A 17 -6.82 -0.17 12.52
CA CYS A 17 -7.26 0.50 11.31
C CYS A 17 -6.70 -0.31 10.16
N LYS A 18 -7.57 -0.94 9.37
CA LYS A 18 -7.17 -1.75 8.23
C LYS A 18 -6.60 -0.82 7.18
N VAL A 19 -5.28 -0.64 7.26
CA VAL A 19 -4.49 0.12 6.32
C VAL A 19 -4.02 -0.84 5.24
N LYS A 20 -4.31 -0.48 3.98
CA LYS A 20 -3.74 -1.16 2.81
C LYS A 20 -2.90 -0.18 2.01
N PHE A 21 -1.85 -0.70 1.40
CA PHE A 21 -0.99 0.05 0.51
C PHE A 21 -1.26 -0.38 -0.92
N ARG A 22 -1.75 0.52 -1.76
CA ARG A 22 -2.09 0.24 -3.15
C ARG A 22 -1.03 0.80 -4.08
N VAL A 23 -0.46 -0.03 -4.94
CA VAL A 23 0.42 0.39 -6.03
C VAL A 23 -0.38 0.45 -7.32
N MET A 24 -0.35 1.59 -8.02
CA MET A 24 -0.91 1.71 -9.37
C MET A 24 0.19 2.12 -10.35
N ALA A 25 0.22 1.51 -11.53
CA ALA A 25 1.20 1.81 -12.57
C ALA A 25 0.55 1.99 -13.95
N SER A 26 1.24 2.70 -14.84
CA SER A 26 0.75 3.03 -16.19
C SER A 26 0.56 1.82 -17.11
N ASP A 27 1.07 0.64 -16.73
CA ASP A 27 0.84 -0.64 -17.41
C ASP A 27 -0.47 -1.33 -17.01
N GLY A 28 -1.27 -0.68 -16.15
CA GLY A 28 -2.54 -1.21 -15.66
C GLY A 28 -2.41 -2.06 -14.40
N THR A 29 -1.21 -2.22 -13.83
CA THR A 29 -1.05 -2.89 -12.53
C THR A 29 -1.75 -2.09 -11.44
N ILE A 30 -2.59 -2.77 -10.68
CA ILE A 30 -3.24 -2.30 -9.46
C ILE A 30 -3.15 -3.44 -8.45
N GLU A 31 -2.30 -3.29 -7.43
CA GLU A 31 -2.09 -4.31 -6.41
C GLU A 31 -2.15 -3.70 -5.01
N ASP A 32 -2.81 -4.41 -4.10
CA ASP A 32 -2.98 -4.02 -2.70
C ASP A 32 -2.11 -4.89 -1.79
N PHE A 33 -1.43 -4.26 -0.84
CA PHE A 33 -0.54 -4.88 0.14
C PHE A 33 -0.96 -4.53 1.56
N GLU A 34 -0.72 -5.44 2.51
CA GLU A 34 -0.99 -5.18 3.93
C GLU A 34 0.15 -4.36 4.57
N THR A 35 1.35 -4.35 3.97
CA THR A 35 2.51 -3.61 4.49
C THR A 35 3.06 -2.59 3.49
N GLU A 36 3.60 -1.49 4.01
CA GLU A 36 4.24 -0.44 3.22
C GLU A 36 5.49 -0.97 2.50
N ALA A 37 6.28 -1.81 3.18
CA ALA A 37 7.51 -2.37 2.64
C ALA A 37 7.27 -3.22 1.39
N GLU A 38 6.25 -4.09 1.39
CA GLU A 38 5.91 -4.91 0.22
C GLU A 38 5.43 -4.04 -0.95
N ALA A 39 4.60 -3.04 -0.69
CA ALA A 39 4.17 -2.10 -1.71
C ALA A 39 5.36 -1.33 -2.31
N TYR A 40 6.34 -0.94 -1.49
CA TYR A 40 7.56 -0.29 -1.96
C TYR A 40 8.44 -1.20 -2.82
N VAL A 41 8.43 -2.52 -2.61
CA VAL A 41 9.16 -3.46 -3.48
C VAL A 41 8.58 -3.39 -4.90
N LEU A 42 7.26 -3.53 -5.05
CA LEU A 42 6.61 -3.46 -6.36
C LEU A 42 6.72 -2.06 -6.97
N PHE A 43 6.48 -1.01 -6.18
CA PHE A 43 6.61 0.38 -6.64
C PHE A 43 8.01 0.65 -7.19
N ASN A 44 9.07 0.21 -6.51
CA ASN A 44 10.44 0.38 -6.98
C ASN A 44 10.74 -0.39 -8.27
N GLN A 45 10.16 -1.58 -8.44
CA GLN A 45 10.25 -2.33 -9.69
C GLN A 45 9.55 -1.58 -10.83
N LYS A 46 8.32 -1.12 -10.61
CA LYS A 46 7.54 -0.34 -11.59
C LYS A 46 8.20 0.99 -11.92
N ARG A 47 8.78 1.67 -10.94
CA ARG A 47 9.58 2.89 -11.11
C ARG A 47 10.78 2.67 -12.03
N LYS A 48 11.52 1.57 -11.84
CA LYS A 48 12.65 1.21 -12.74
C LYS A 48 12.18 1.01 -14.18
N ILE A 49 11.04 0.33 -14.38
CA ILE A 49 10.44 0.10 -15.69
C ILE A 49 9.97 1.42 -16.30
N ALA A 50 9.22 2.23 -15.56
CA ALA A 50 8.72 3.53 -16.01
C ALA A 50 9.87 4.46 -16.40
N ARG A 51 10.99 4.43 -15.67
CA ARG A 51 12.19 5.21 -15.97
C ARG A 51 12.81 4.84 -17.32
N THR A 52 12.85 3.56 -17.69
CA THR A 52 13.44 3.10 -18.96
C THR A 52 12.44 3.06 -20.11
N ALA A 53 11.14 3.05 -19.83
CA ALA A 53 10.08 3.04 -20.85
C ALA A 53 10.13 4.28 -21.75
N ARG A 54 9.86 4.12 -23.05
CA ARG A 54 9.72 5.24 -23.97
C ARG A 54 8.38 5.94 -23.75
N ILE A 55 8.39 7.27 -23.82
CA ILE A 55 7.14 8.06 -23.93
C ILE A 55 6.61 7.83 -25.34
N VAL A 56 5.36 7.38 -25.46
CA VAL A 56 4.72 7.11 -26.75
C VAL A 56 3.48 8.00 -26.87
N GLY A 57 3.55 9.00 -27.74
CA GLY A 57 2.51 10.03 -27.84
C GLY A 57 2.33 10.76 -26.51
N GLU A 58 1.09 10.81 -26.01
CA GLU A 58 0.72 11.46 -24.75
C GLU A 58 0.81 10.53 -23.53
N LYS A 59 1.21 9.26 -23.71
CA LYS A 59 1.32 8.31 -22.59
C LYS A 59 2.65 8.47 -21.88
N ILE A 60 2.61 9.13 -20.73
CA ILE A 60 3.74 9.29 -19.82
C ILE A 60 3.79 8.10 -18.85
N PRO A 61 4.88 7.29 -18.85
CA PRO A 61 5.06 6.23 -17.87
C PRO A 61 5.07 6.78 -16.45
N SER A 62 4.26 6.18 -15.58
CA SER A 62 4.09 6.64 -14.20
C SER A 62 3.73 5.48 -13.27
N CYS A 63 4.01 5.66 -11.99
CA CYS A 63 3.55 4.78 -10.93
C CYS A 63 3.36 5.56 -9.62
N ASN A 64 2.45 5.10 -8.78
CA ASN A 64 2.17 5.72 -7.49
C ASN A 64 1.91 4.65 -6.43
N ILE A 65 2.03 5.06 -5.18
CA ILE A 65 1.64 4.28 -4.02
C ILE A 65 0.65 5.11 -3.21
N HIS A 66 -0.44 4.45 -2.82
CA HIS A 66 -1.51 5.00 -2.01
C HIS A 66 -1.54 4.29 -0.68
N LYS A 67 -1.79 5.02 0.41
CA LYS A 67 -2.14 4.47 1.72
C LYS A 67 -3.65 4.63 1.92
N CYS A 68 -4.36 3.51 1.98
CA CYS A 68 -5.81 3.42 2.04
C CYS A 68 -6.27 3.01 3.44
N TYR A 69 -7.17 3.80 4.04
CA TYR A 69 -7.76 3.56 5.34
C TYR A 69 -9.18 3.04 5.15
N HIS A 70 -9.42 1.77 5.50
CA HIS A 70 -10.73 1.14 5.24
C HIS A 70 -11.78 1.39 6.32
N ASP A 71 -11.37 1.69 7.55
CA ASP A 71 -12.32 1.93 8.66
C ASP A 71 -12.79 3.39 8.73
N GLU A 72 -12.02 4.34 8.18
CA GLU A 72 -12.37 5.77 8.12
C GLU A 72 -12.89 6.17 6.73
N GLY A 73 -14.03 5.61 6.33
CA GLY A 73 -14.75 6.10 5.14
C GLY A 73 -14.07 5.84 3.79
N LYS A 74 -13.19 4.83 3.70
CA LYS A 74 -12.44 4.45 2.48
C LYS A 74 -11.66 5.61 1.87
N SER A 75 -10.90 6.32 2.68
CA SER A 75 -9.96 7.34 2.18
C SER A 75 -8.67 6.68 1.69
N CYS A 76 -8.11 7.19 0.59
CA CYS A 76 -6.78 6.80 0.11
C CYS A 76 -5.97 8.06 -0.15
N VAL A 77 -4.77 8.12 0.42
CA VAL A 77 -3.83 9.24 0.20
C VAL A 77 -2.67 8.74 -0.65
N ILE A 78 -2.27 9.51 -1.66
CA ILE A 78 -1.05 9.22 -2.40
C ILE A 78 0.13 9.58 -1.49
N ILE A 79 0.99 8.60 -1.20
CA ILE A 79 2.19 8.82 -0.37
C ILE A 79 3.44 9.06 -1.22
N GLU A 80 3.49 8.49 -2.43
CA GLU A 80 4.56 8.75 -3.39
C GLU A 80 4.05 8.57 -4.83
N ARG A 81 4.57 9.40 -5.74
CA ARG A 81 4.32 9.34 -7.17
C ARG A 81 5.63 9.49 -7.92
N TYR A 82 5.82 8.65 -8.93
CA TYR A 82 6.83 8.79 -9.95
C TYR A 82 6.14 9.05 -11.28
N GLU A 83 6.60 10.08 -11.99
CA GLU A 83 6.22 10.39 -13.35
C GLU A 83 7.48 10.67 -14.14
N LYS A 84 7.55 10.11 -15.35
CA LYS A 84 8.68 10.36 -16.23
C LYS A 84 8.55 11.76 -16.86
N SER A 85 9.51 12.63 -16.55
CA SER A 85 9.72 13.92 -17.21
C SER A 85 10.59 13.79 -18.46
#